data_AF-A0A937UTI2-F1
#
_entry.id   AF-A0A937UTI2-F1
#
_cell.length_a   1.000
_cell.length_b   1.000
_cell.length_c   1.000
_cell.angle_alpha   90.00
_cell.angle_beta   90.00
_cell.angle_gamma   90.00
#
_symmetry.space_group_name_H-M   'P 1'
#
loop_
_entity.id
_entity.type
_entity.pdbx_description
1 polymer ?
#
loop_
_entity_poly.entity_id
_entity_poly.type
_entity_poly.pdbx_seq_one_letter_code
_entity_poly.pdbx_strand_id
1 'polypeptide(L)' 'MTPTGLGGRERDADGYAALLGSAGLQVRQTIPTASPFSIIEAVRAE' A
#
# COMPACT_ATOMS: atom_id res chain seq x y z
N MET A 1 5.04 29.13 -2.97
CA MET A 1 4.78 28.42 -1.70
C MET A 1 5.18 26.97 -1.90
N THR A 2 6.38 26.60 -1.46
CA THR A 2 6.91 25.24 -1.65
C THR A 2 6.26 24.33 -0.59
N PRO A 3 5.65 23.19 -0.95
CA PRO A 3 5.05 22.31 0.05
C PRO A 3 6.15 21.82 1.00
N THR A 4 6.01 22.12 2.29
CA THR A 4 6.99 21.77 3.33
C THR A 4 6.86 20.33 3.84
N GLY A 5 6.16 19.46 3.12
CA GLY A 5 5.90 18.08 3.50
C GLY A 5 6.62 17.08 2.60
N LEU A 6 6.91 15.88 3.12
CA LEU A 6 7.60 14.80 2.40
C LEU A 6 6.83 14.23 1.19
N GLY A 7 5.65 14.77 0.86
CA GLY A 7 4.79 14.29 -0.24
C GLY A 7 4.15 12.92 -0.01
N GLY A 8 4.29 12.36 1.21
CA GLY A 8 3.69 11.09 1.60
C GLY A 8 2.18 11.20 1.82
N ARG A 9 1.48 10.06 1.64
CA ARG A 9 0.06 9.91 1.94
C ARG A 9 -0.25 8.47 2.32
N GLU A 10 -1.27 8.30 3.15
CA GLU A 10 -1.95 7.01 3.34
C GLU A 10 -2.64 6.57 2.04
N ARG A 11 -2.88 5.27 1.92
CA ARG A 11 -3.57 4.65 0.78
C ARG A 11 -4.58 3.64 1.29
N ASP A 12 -5.66 3.48 0.55
CA ASP A 12 -6.56 2.34 0.69
C ASP A 12 -5.97 1.08 0.03
N ALA A 13 -6.71 -0.02 0.12
CA ALA A 13 -6.27 -1.30 -0.43
C ALA A 13 -6.00 -1.23 -1.94
N ASP A 14 -6.86 -0.54 -2.71
CA ASP A 14 -6.71 -0.39 -4.16
C ASP A 14 -5.49 0.47 -4.51
N GLY A 15 -5.24 1.53 -3.74
CA GLY A 15 -4.05 2.36 -3.88
C GLY A 15 -2.76 1.59 -3.62
N TYR A 16 -2.76 0.67 -2.65
CA TYR A 16 -1.63 -0.24 -2.43
C TYR A 16 -1.52 -1.29 -3.53
N ALA A 17 -2.62 -1.86 -4.01
CA ALA A 17 -2.61 -2.81 -5.12
C ALA A 17 -2.01 -2.21 -6.40
N ALA A 18 -2.40 -0.97 -6.74
CA ALA A 18 -1.83 -0.26 -7.89
C ALA A 18 -0.33 0.05 -7.70
N LEU A 19 0.07 0.53 -6.51
CA LEU A 19 1.47 0.84 -6.22
C LEU A 19 2.35 -0.41 -6.29
N LEU A 20 1.96 -1.49 -5.61
CA LEU A 20 2.73 -2.72 -5.55
C LEU A 20 2.70 -3.45 -6.90
N GLY A 21 1.59 -3.39 -7.65
CA GLY A 21 1.50 -3.85 -9.03
C GLY A 21 2.54 -3.20 -9.94
N SER A 22 2.75 -1.88 -9.82
CA SER A 22 3.79 -1.16 -10.58
C SER A 22 5.22 -1.63 -10.27
N ALA A 23 5.42 -2.31 -9.14
CA ALA A 23 6.70 -2.87 -8.70
C ALA A 23 6.83 -4.39 -8.98
N GLY A 24 5.90 -5.00 -9.73
CA GLY A 24 5.93 -6.44 -10.03
C GLY A 24 5.47 -7.32 -8.87
N LEU A 25 4.67 -6.77 -7.95
CA LEU A 25 4.06 -7.49 -6.84
C LEU A 25 2.53 -7.55 -7.01
N GLN A 26 1.92 -8.66 -6.60
CA GLN A 26 0.48 -8.84 -6.55
C GLN A 26 0.02 -8.87 -5.09
N VAL A 27 -0.91 -7.99 -4.72
CA VAL A 27 -1.56 -8.03 -3.40
C VAL A 27 -2.45 -9.26 -3.30
N ARG A 28 -2.25 -10.07 -2.25
CA ARG A 28 -3.05 -11.27 -1.98
C ARG A 28 -4.19 -11.00 -1.02
N GLN A 29 -3.92 -10.25 0.05
CA GLN A 29 -4.91 -9.91 1.07
C GLN A 29 -4.50 -8.68 1.88
N THR A 30 -5.52 -8.02 2.43
CA THR A 30 -5.39 -7.02 3.50
C THR A 30 -5.88 -7.65 4.79
N ILE A 31 -5.02 -7.75 5.79
CA ILE A 31 -5.33 -8.38 7.08
C ILE A 31 -5.58 -7.27 8.11
N PRO A 32 -6.80 -7.20 8.70
CA PRO A 32 -7.07 -6.27 9.79
C PRO A 32 -6.29 -6.70 11.05
N THR A 33 -5.86 -5.73 11.84
CA THR A 33 -5.21 -5.99 13.13
C THR A 33 -6.02 -5.39 14.28
N ALA A 34 -5.72 -5.78 15.52
CA ALA A 34 -6.27 -5.13 16.72
C ALA A 34 -5.58 -3.78 17.01
N SER A 35 -5.32 -2.99 15.97
CA SER A 35 -4.67 -1.68 16.00
C SER A 35 -5.12 -0.85 14.80
N PRO A 36 -4.75 0.45 14.73
CA PRO A 36 -5.01 1.26 13.53
C PRO A 36 -4.30 0.78 12.26
N PHE A 37 -3.30 -0.12 12.38
CA PHE A 37 -2.55 -0.62 11.23
C PHE A 37 -3.23 -1.80 10.56
N SER A 38 -2.95 -1.96 9.27
CA SER A 38 -3.31 -3.15 8.47
C SER A 38 -2.04 -3.78 7.91
N ILE A 39 -2.06 -5.09 7.69
CA ILE A 39 -1.01 -5.79 6.95
C ILE A 39 -1.46 -5.96 5.50
N ILE A 40 -0.67 -5.45 4.56
CA ILE A 40 -0.85 -5.72 3.12
C ILE A 40 0.11 -6.84 2.75
N GLU A 41 -0.41 -8.04 2.49
CA GLU A 41 0.39 -9.15 1.99
C GLU A 41 0.47 -9.07 0.46
N ALA A 42 1.69 -9.03 -0.09
CA ALA A 42 1.93 -9.11 -1.52
C ALA A 42 3.02 -10.13 -1.83
N VAL A 43 2.89 -10.77 -2.99
CA VAL A 43 3.84 -11.76 -3.52
C VAL A 43 4.36 -11.29 -4.87
N ARG A 44 5.42 -11.92 -5.40
CA ARG A 44 5.86 -11.68 -6.78
C ARG A 44 4.70 -11.98 -7.74
N ALA A 45 4.41 -11.03 -8.63
CA ALA A 45 3.44 -11.24 -9.72
C ALA A 45 4.01 -12.26 -10.73
N GLU A 46 3.13 -13.09 -11.30
CA GLU A 46 3.48 -14.09 -12.32
C GLU A 46 3.84 -13.46 -13.67
#